data_AF-A0A2V6N2V3-F1
#
_entry.id   AF-A0A2V6N2V3-F1
#
_cell.length_a   1.000
_cell.length_b   1.000
_cell.length_c   1.000
_cell.angle_alpha   90.00
_cell.angle_beta   90.00
_cell.angle_gamma   90.00
#
_symmetry.space_group_name_H-M   'P 1'
#
loop_
_entity.id
_entity.type
_entity.pdbx_description
1 polymer ?
#
loop_
_entity_poly.entity_id
_entity_poly.type
_entity_poly.pdbx_seq_one_letter_code
_entity_poly.pdbx_strand_id
1 'polypeptide(L)'
;MSHHRSFLALLVVFTVVIQVRAEQPLATSTIVVYNKSAPDSPELARFYAKQRGIVSDHIIGVTCSVDEEITREEYDGKIAEPLREAFKSRKWWTIRETAEHQDAVLSTSIRFVALIKGMPLKIKPTAVPYPGDESAGGPIDGRNEASVDSEIATLGYFSPKISGAKLNSYFKSFRSIDQWDDVALLLVCRLDAPSVATVRQMIIDSVAAERTGLWGRAYVDSSHGPSAGYEIGDQWLAEIPQQLHKVGIPVVYQSPVPGIFPEGYPITDCALYYGWYYPNVAGPFAHPDFHFVPGAVAMHIHSFSANTLRDRNANWVGPLVSHGAAASVGNVYEPYLQLTTHPNILNDRLLHGFTFAESAYAATEALSWMSVMVGDPLYRPYLAWLQLESTADSGKANSWKSYHDFAVRNFTNGSGQYRLLARQAASRAHNCPMIEDLGLMEAGDGNLAGATSYFGQARTCYSSRDDILRVVLEEADAWKKRNKPKRGVDLIRSTLRIAGDAPAAPLLRSVEQDLRGVSATPTPRAR
;
A
#
# COMPACT_ATOMS: atom_id res chain seq x y z
N MET A 1 -55.93 49.74 24.85
CA MET A 1 -55.38 48.57 25.57
C MET A 1 -55.09 47.47 24.56
N SER A 2 -53.84 47.27 24.19
CA SER A 2 -53.35 46.05 23.54
C SER A 2 -51.82 46.07 23.58
N HIS A 3 -51.25 45.21 24.43
CA HIS A 3 -49.81 45.09 24.62
C HIS A 3 -49.18 44.33 23.44
N HIS A 4 -48.26 44.95 22.73
CA HIS A 4 -47.34 44.26 21.82
C HIS A 4 -46.21 43.62 22.63
N ARG A 5 -46.12 42.30 22.55
CA ARG A 5 -45.02 41.49 23.09
C ARG A 5 -43.87 41.50 22.08
N SER A 6 -42.76 42.17 22.42
CA SER A 6 -41.50 42.04 21.69
C SER A 6 -40.74 40.83 22.22
N PHE A 7 -40.63 39.77 21.41
CA PHE A 7 -39.80 38.60 21.68
C PHE A 7 -38.38 38.89 21.18
N LEU A 8 -37.42 38.97 22.09
CA LEU A 8 -36.00 39.11 21.81
C LEU A 8 -35.47 37.72 21.37
N ALA A 9 -35.17 37.55 20.09
CA ALA A 9 -34.53 36.33 19.59
C ALA A 9 -33.01 36.39 19.90
N LEU A 10 -32.59 35.65 20.91
CA LEU A 10 -31.18 35.43 21.25
C LEU A 10 -30.58 34.45 20.22
N LEU A 11 -29.81 34.96 19.27
CA LEU A 11 -29.09 34.15 18.28
C LEU A 11 -27.86 33.53 18.97
N VAL A 12 -27.98 32.29 19.43
CA VAL A 12 -26.83 31.51 19.93
C VAL A 12 -26.03 31.02 18.73
N VAL A 13 -24.88 31.65 18.50
CA VAL A 13 -23.87 31.20 17.54
C VAL A 13 -23.20 29.96 18.13
N PHE A 14 -23.64 28.77 17.73
CA PHE A 14 -22.89 27.53 17.95
C PHE A 14 -21.74 27.50 16.93
N THR A 15 -20.55 27.92 17.35
CA THR A 15 -19.31 27.59 16.64
C THR A 15 -19.12 26.09 16.65
N VAL A 16 -19.32 25.47 15.48
CA VAL A 16 -18.92 24.09 15.19
C VAL A 16 -17.39 24.02 15.22
N VAL A 17 -16.83 23.53 16.33
CA VAL A 17 -15.45 23.05 16.42
C VAL A 17 -15.53 21.55 16.71
N ILE A 18 -15.85 20.77 15.68
CA ILE A 18 -15.82 19.30 15.77
C ILE A 18 -15.16 18.78 14.51
N GLN A 19 -13.82 18.75 14.47
CA GLN A 19 -13.10 17.92 13.48
C GLN A 19 -11.59 17.72 13.76
N VAL A 20 -11.17 17.59 15.03
CA VAL A 20 -9.78 17.24 15.38
C VAL A 20 -9.68 16.08 16.40
N ARG A 21 -10.79 15.45 16.80
CA ARG A 21 -10.79 14.52 17.95
C ARG A 21 -10.58 13.02 17.66
N ALA A 22 -10.52 12.58 16.40
CA ALA A 22 -10.32 11.15 16.10
C ALA A 22 -8.83 10.71 16.07
N GLU A 23 -7.88 11.65 15.90
CA GLU A 23 -6.43 11.34 15.83
C GLU A 23 -5.76 11.28 17.21
N GLN A 24 -6.29 12.02 18.19
CA GLN A 24 -5.69 12.18 19.52
C GLN A 24 -5.40 10.86 20.26
N PRO A 25 -6.23 9.79 20.18
CA PRO A 25 -5.92 8.52 20.83
C PRO A 25 -4.70 7.78 20.25
N LEU A 26 -4.43 7.94 18.94
CA LEU A 26 -3.35 7.22 18.28
C LEU A 26 -2.02 7.91 18.45
N ALA A 27 -2.01 9.25 18.35
CA ALA A 27 -0.81 10.03 18.62
C ALA A 27 -0.28 9.77 20.05
N THR A 28 -1.17 9.63 21.03
CA THR A 28 -0.81 9.26 22.41
C THR A 28 -0.36 7.81 22.60
N SER A 29 -0.59 6.93 21.64
CA SER A 29 -0.08 5.55 21.66
C SER A 29 1.05 5.32 20.66
N THR A 30 1.64 6.39 20.15
CA THR A 30 2.72 6.35 19.14
C THR A 30 4.01 6.92 19.69
N ILE A 31 5.13 6.26 19.39
CA ILE A 31 6.47 6.81 19.59
C ILE A 31 7.19 7.01 18.25
N VAL A 32 8.14 7.95 18.24
CA VAL A 32 9.00 8.24 17.08
C VAL A 32 10.44 7.95 17.47
N VAL A 33 11.11 7.04 16.75
CA VAL A 33 12.48 6.64 17.01
C VAL A 33 13.38 7.12 15.89
N TYR A 34 14.44 7.87 16.23
CA TYR A 34 15.36 8.44 15.26
C TYR A 34 16.82 8.11 15.61
N ASN A 35 17.68 8.10 14.58
CA ASN A 35 19.10 7.85 14.76
C ASN A 35 19.84 9.18 14.97
N LYS A 36 20.44 9.38 16.14
CA LYS A 36 21.26 10.56 16.48
C LYS A 36 22.50 10.69 15.59
N SER A 37 23.02 9.58 15.07
CA SER A 37 24.21 9.55 14.21
C SER A 37 23.89 10.00 12.77
N ALA A 38 22.62 9.96 12.36
CA ALA A 38 22.18 10.35 11.02
C ALA A 38 21.77 11.84 11.00
N PRO A 39 22.44 12.71 10.22
CA PRO A 39 22.23 14.17 10.28
C PRO A 39 20.77 14.63 10.12
N ASP A 40 20.03 14.02 9.20
CA ASP A 40 18.67 14.45 8.86
C ASP A 40 17.58 13.83 9.76
N SER A 41 17.90 12.75 10.47
CA SER A 41 16.94 11.95 11.25
C SER A 41 16.26 12.75 12.37
N PRO A 42 16.97 13.56 13.19
CA PRO A 42 16.34 14.32 14.28
C PRO A 42 15.33 15.36 13.78
N GLU A 43 15.60 16.04 12.67
CA GLU A 43 14.68 17.03 12.11
C GLU A 43 13.44 16.37 11.52
N LEU A 44 13.62 15.28 10.77
CA LEU A 44 12.50 14.49 10.24
C LEU A 44 11.60 13.94 11.36
N ALA A 45 12.19 13.47 12.46
CA ALA A 45 11.44 13.00 13.62
C ALA A 45 10.53 14.08 14.22
N ARG A 46 11.07 15.28 14.43
CA ARG A 46 10.30 16.43 14.92
C ARG A 46 9.25 16.89 13.92
N PHE A 47 9.57 16.84 12.61
CA PHE A 47 8.62 17.16 11.56
C PHE A 47 7.43 16.21 11.58
N TYR A 48 7.67 14.90 11.58
CA TYR A 48 6.60 13.90 11.65
C TYR A 48 5.77 14.04 12.92
N ALA A 49 6.42 14.14 14.09
CA ALA A 49 5.73 14.30 15.36
C ALA A 49 4.82 15.54 15.37
N LYS A 50 5.28 16.66 14.79
CA LYS A 50 4.48 17.87 14.65
C LYS A 50 3.26 17.66 13.75
N GLN A 51 3.38 16.94 12.64
CA GLN A 51 2.26 16.69 11.72
C GLN A 51 1.17 15.84 12.38
N ARG A 52 1.56 14.84 13.18
CA ARG A 52 0.63 13.92 13.88
C ARG A 52 0.23 14.35 15.29
N GLY A 53 0.73 15.49 15.78
CA GLY A 53 0.48 15.93 17.16
C GLY A 53 1.07 14.98 18.23
N ILE A 54 2.14 14.25 17.90
CA ILE A 54 2.85 13.38 18.84
C ILE A 54 3.67 14.25 19.80
N VAL A 55 3.50 14.02 21.10
CA VAL A 55 4.15 14.82 22.14
C VAL A 55 5.66 14.61 22.17
N SER A 56 6.43 15.60 22.62
CA SER A 56 7.90 15.56 22.61
C SER A 56 8.50 14.43 23.44
N ASP A 57 7.83 14.01 24.52
CA ASP A 57 8.27 12.87 25.33
C ASP A 57 8.20 11.54 24.56
N HIS A 58 7.39 11.45 23.51
CA HIS A 58 7.27 10.25 22.67
C HIS A 58 8.34 10.17 21.58
N ILE A 59 9.26 11.14 21.53
CA ILE A 59 10.37 11.16 20.57
C ILE A 59 11.63 10.60 21.26
N ILE A 60 12.19 9.52 20.73
CA ILE A 60 13.35 8.81 21.26
C ILE A 60 14.49 8.89 20.24
N GLY A 61 15.64 9.37 20.69
CA GLY A 61 16.87 9.32 19.90
C GLY A 61 17.80 8.22 20.39
N VAL A 62 18.13 7.28 19.52
CA VAL A 62 19.15 6.24 19.76
C VAL A 62 20.43 6.56 18.98
N THR A 63 21.57 6.07 19.47
CA THR A 63 22.86 6.23 18.77
C THR A 63 23.27 4.87 18.21
N CYS A 64 23.05 4.67 16.90
CA CYS A 64 23.35 3.42 16.19
C CYS A 64 24.04 3.72 14.84
N SER A 65 24.42 2.65 14.12
CA SER A 65 25.03 2.77 12.79
C SER A 65 24.10 3.50 11.81
N VAL A 66 24.68 4.17 10.82
CA VAL A 66 23.95 4.74 9.66
C VAL A 66 23.84 3.76 8.49
N ASP A 67 24.49 2.60 8.60
CA ASP A 67 24.40 1.52 7.62
C ASP A 67 23.05 0.80 7.71
N GLU A 68 22.59 0.25 6.58
CA GLU A 68 21.32 -0.49 6.54
C GLU A 68 21.40 -1.87 7.19
N GLU A 69 22.58 -2.51 7.20
CA GLU A 69 22.78 -3.84 7.76
C GLU A 69 23.72 -3.79 8.97
N ILE A 70 23.24 -4.28 10.12
CA ILE A 70 23.97 -4.27 11.40
C ILE A 70 24.12 -5.68 11.96
N THR A 71 25.00 -5.85 12.95
CA THR A 71 25.11 -7.11 13.71
C THR A 71 23.99 -7.25 14.74
N ARG A 72 23.77 -8.47 15.22
CA ARG A 72 22.84 -8.74 16.32
C ARG A 72 23.25 -8.00 17.60
N GLU A 73 24.54 -7.98 17.92
CA GLU A 73 25.08 -7.27 19.08
C GLU A 73 24.88 -5.74 18.99
N GLU A 74 25.01 -5.18 17.79
CA GLU A 74 24.71 -3.76 17.54
C GLU A 74 23.22 -3.48 17.72
N TYR A 75 22.34 -4.34 17.21
CA TYR A 75 20.90 -4.22 17.43
C TYR A 75 20.55 -4.26 18.92
N ASP A 76 21.01 -5.28 19.64
CA ASP A 76 20.69 -5.48 21.05
C ASP A 76 21.18 -4.31 21.89
N GLY A 77 22.47 -3.96 21.77
CA GLY A 77 23.11 -2.96 22.61
C GLY A 77 22.82 -1.51 22.24
N LYS A 78 22.46 -1.21 20.98
CA LYS A 78 22.26 0.17 20.50
C LYS A 78 20.82 0.52 20.17
N ILE A 79 19.94 -0.46 20.02
CA ILE A 79 18.53 -0.26 19.66
C ILE A 79 17.62 -0.92 20.68
N ALA A 80 17.65 -2.25 20.82
CA ALA A 80 16.67 -2.98 21.63
C ALA A 80 16.72 -2.60 23.11
N GLU A 81 17.89 -2.68 23.76
CA GLU A 81 18.04 -2.35 25.18
C GLU A 81 17.73 -0.86 25.47
N PRO A 82 18.27 0.12 24.73
CA PRO A 82 17.89 1.52 24.91
C PRO A 82 16.38 1.78 24.77
N LEU A 83 15.70 1.07 23.86
CA LEU A 83 14.25 1.18 23.73
C LEU A 83 13.54 0.54 24.92
N ARG A 84 13.91 -0.68 25.34
CA ARG A 84 13.33 -1.33 26.54
C ARG A 84 13.45 -0.42 27.77
N GLU A 85 14.61 0.18 27.98
CA GLU A 85 14.84 1.13 29.08
C GLU A 85 14.00 2.40 28.95
N ALA A 86 13.79 2.92 27.73
CA ALA A 86 12.88 4.05 27.52
C ALA A 86 11.42 3.69 27.86
N PHE A 87 10.94 2.51 27.44
CA PHE A 87 9.60 2.04 27.76
C PHE A 87 9.39 1.82 29.27
N LYS A 88 10.41 1.27 29.96
CA LYS A 88 10.43 1.08 31.43
C LYS A 88 10.42 2.42 32.16
N SER A 89 11.40 3.28 31.88
CA SER A 89 11.60 4.55 32.60
C SER A 89 10.44 5.54 32.42
N ARG A 90 9.80 5.54 31.25
CA ARG A 90 8.63 6.40 30.95
C ARG A 90 7.31 5.77 31.35
N LYS A 91 7.33 4.56 31.94
CA LYS A 91 6.15 3.81 32.38
C LYS A 91 5.16 3.54 31.25
N TRP A 92 5.67 3.41 30.03
CA TRP A 92 4.85 3.01 28.90
C TRP A 92 4.51 1.54 28.95
N TRP A 93 5.41 0.73 29.53
CA TRP A 93 5.13 -0.64 29.95
C TRP A 93 4.99 -0.73 31.46
N THR A 94 4.02 -1.54 31.90
CA THR A 94 4.05 -2.15 33.22
C THR A 94 4.62 -3.56 33.07
N ILE A 95 5.70 -3.86 33.77
CA ILE A 95 6.40 -5.15 33.68
C ILE A 95 6.17 -5.95 34.96
N ARG A 96 6.08 -7.27 34.79
CA ARG A 96 6.13 -8.24 35.87
C ARG A 96 7.20 -9.27 35.57
N GLU A 97 7.93 -9.66 36.59
CA GLU A 97 8.82 -10.82 36.54
C GLU A 97 7.99 -12.11 36.57
N THR A 98 8.20 -13.00 35.60
CA THR A 98 7.55 -14.31 35.55
C THR A 98 8.16 -15.28 36.58
N ALA A 99 7.55 -16.45 36.76
CA ALA A 99 8.07 -17.49 37.65
C ALA A 99 9.46 -17.99 37.19
N GLU A 100 9.78 -17.80 35.91
CA GLU A 100 11.04 -18.16 35.26
C GLU A 100 12.06 -17.00 35.28
N HIS A 101 11.84 -15.95 36.09
CA HIS A 101 12.69 -14.77 36.18
C HIS A 101 12.86 -14.00 34.85
N GLN A 102 11.82 -14.00 34.01
CA GLN A 102 11.79 -13.22 32.77
C GLN A 102 10.88 -12.00 32.90
N ASP A 103 11.23 -10.89 32.25
CA ASP A 103 10.36 -9.73 32.15
C ASP A 103 9.17 -10.05 31.22
N ALA A 104 7.95 -9.72 31.64
CA ALA A 104 6.77 -9.78 30.80
C ALA A 104 5.97 -8.47 30.87
N VAL A 105 5.53 -7.97 29.72
CA VAL A 105 4.66 -6.79 29.64
C VAL A 105 3.23 -7.17 30.06
N LEU A 106 2.72 -6.52 31.12
CA LEU A 106 1.34 -6.69 31.58
C LEU A 106 0.37 -5.71 30.94
N SER A 107 0.85 -4.50 30.63
CA SER A 107 0.07 -3.47 29.95
C SER A 107 1.01 -2.53 29.21
N THR A 108 0.48 -1.94 28.13
CA THR A 108 1.18 -0.93 27.35
C THR A 108 0.29 0.28 27.07
N SER A 109 0.88 1.46 27.06
CA SER A 109 0.25 2.68 26.53
C SER A 109 0.69 2.98 25.09
N ILE A 110 1.73 2.32 24.60
CA ILE A 110 2.28 2.49 23.25
C ILE A 110 1.97 1.25 22.42
N ARG A 111 1.46 1.49 21.21
CA ARG A 111 1.11 0.47 20.22
C ARG A 111 1.79 0.68 18.88
N PHE A 112 2.17 1.91 18.56
CA PHE A 112 2.76 2.26 17.27
C PHE A 112 4.19 2.78 17.45
N VAL A 113 5.06 2.39 16.54
CA VAL A 113 6.44 2.87 16.47
C VAL A 113 6.72 3.38 15.05
N ALA A 114 7.11 4.64 14.93
CA ALA A 114 7.60 5.22 13.70
C ALA A 114 9.12 5.32 13.73
N LEU A 115 9.81 4.47 12.97
CA LEU A 115 11.26 4.60 12.75
C LEU A 115 11.51 5.68 11.70
N ILE A 116 12.49 6.55 11.93
CA ILE A 116 12.82 7.64 11.00
C ILE A 116 14.04 7.27 10.16
N LYS A 117 14.05 7.71 8.89
CA LYS A 117 15.20 7.63 7.99
C LYS A 117 16.54 7.81 8.71
N GLY A 118 17.45 6.86 8.46
CA GLY A 118 18.75 6.78 9.12
C GLY A 118 18.83 5.70 10.20
N MET A 119 17.70 5.11 10.59
CA MET A 119 17.70 3.85 11.35
C MET A 119 18.16 2.68 10.48
N PRO A 120 18.97 1.74 11.01
CA PRO A 120 19.31 0.50 10.32
C PRO A 120 18.08 -0.26 9.85
N LEU A 121 18.19 -0.98 8.73
CA LEU A 121 17.09 -1.68 8.06
C LEU A 121 16.99 -3.14 8.49
N LYS A 122 18.12 -3.83 8.60
CA LYS A 122 18.18 -5.28 8.76
C LYS A 122 19.35 -5.74 9.62
N ILE A 123 19.20 -6.92 10.20
CA ILE A 123 20.17 -7.58 11.07
C ILE A 123 20.72 -8.77 10.30
N LYS A 124 22.04 -8.80 10.10
CA LYS A 124 22.71 -9.90 9.40
C LYS A 124 22.71 -11.18 10.23
N PRO A 125 22.79 -12.36 9.59
CA PRO A 125 22.83 -13.62 10.32
C PRO A 125 24.09 -13.70 11.20
N THR A 126 23.96 -14.36 12.36
CA THR A 126 25.09 -14.67 13.23
C THR A 126 25.41 -16.15 13.19
N ALA A 127 26.69 -16.47 13.01
CA ALA A 127 27.19 -17.85 13.09
C ALA A 127 27.54 -18.26 14.53
N VAL A 128 27.62 -17.29 15.45
CA VAL A 128 27.93 -17.54 16.86
C VAL A 128 26.63 -17.92 17.56
N PRO A 129 26.61 -19.00 18.37
CA PRO A 129 25.43 -19.36 19.16
C PRO A 129 24.95 -18.19 20.03
N TYR A 130 23.70 -17.79 19.85
CA TYR A 130 23.10 -16.72 20.65
C TYR A 130 22.55 -17.29 21.97
N PRO A 131 22.88 -16.69 23.13
CA PRO A 131 22.44 -17.22 24.42
C PRO A 131 20.91 -17.33 24.54
N GLY A 132 20.43 -18.55 24.80
CA GLY A 132 18.99 -18.83 24.95
C GLY A 132 18.24 -19.02 23.64
N ASP A 133 18.92 -18.98 22.49
CA ASP A 133 18.30 -19.27 21.21
C ASP A 133 18.10 -20.78 21.00
N GLU A 134 16.96 -21.14 20.42
CA GLU A 134 16.56 -22.53 20.17
C GLU A 134 16.27 -22.71 18.68
N SER A 135 17.34 -22.89 17.90
CA SER A 135 17.23 -23.20 16.47
C SER A 135 16.96 -24.69 16.24
N ALA A 136 15.92 -25.00 15.46
CA ALA A 136 15.62 -26.36 15.03
C ALA A 136 16.26 -26.73 13.67
N GLY A 137 17.07 -25.83 13.09
CA GLY A 137 17.63 -25.98 11.76
C GLY A 137 16.59 -25.88 10.63
N GLY A 138 16.98 -26.20 9.40
CA GLY A 138 16.08 -26.15 8.25
C GLY A 138 15.92 -24.74 7.62
N PRO A 139 15.05 -24.62 6.61
CA PRO A 139 14.97 -23.41 5.77
C PRO A 139 14.45 -22.17 6.50
N ILE A 140 13.60 -22.36 7.51
CA ILE A 140 12.98 -21.28 8.31
C ILE A 140 13.59 -21.26 9.71
N ASP A 141 13.47 -22.35 10.50
CA ASP A 141 13.91 -22.38 11.90
C ASP A 141 15.45 -22.33 12.09
N GLY A 142 16.21 -22.43 10.99
CA GLY A 142 17.66 -22.27 10.96
C GLY A 142 18.14 -20.84 10.66
N ARG A 143 17.23 -19.90 10.36
CA ARG A 143 17.56 -18.52 9.99
C ARG A 143 17.47 -17.62 11.21
N ASN A 144 18.40 -16.67 11.36
CA ASN A 144 18.44 -15.71 12.48
C ASN A 144 18.72 -14.26 12.05
N GLU A 145 18.78 -14.03 10.74
CA GLU A 145 18.64 -12.71 10.13
C GLU A 145 17.18 -12.24 10.16
N ALA A 146 16.97 -10.93 10.28
CA ALA A 146 15.64 -10.34 10.35
C ALA A 146 15.68 -8.87 9.95
N SER A 147 14.51 -8.26 9.71
CA SER A 147 14.42 -6.80 9.66
C SER A 147 14.47 -6.21 11.07
N VAL A 148 15.05 -5.02 11.19
CA VAL A 148 15.07 -4.28 12.47
C VAL A 148 13.65 -3.96 12.93
N ASP A 149 12.76 -3.64 11.99
CA ASP A 149 11.36 -3.31 12.27
C ASP A 149 10.62 -4.49 12.90
N SER A 150 10.79 -5.70 12.34
CA SER A 150 10.11 -6.91 12.80
C SER A 150 10.63 -7.38 14.17
N GLU A 151 11.89 -7.10 14.47
CA GLU A 151 12.51 -7.36 15.79
C GLU A 151 12.07 -6.33 16.84
N ILE A 152 11.86 -5.07 16.45
CA ILE A 152 11.25 -4.06 17.35
C ILE A 152 9.78 -4.40 17.59
N ALA A 153 9.07 -4.96 16.60
CA ALA A 153 7.68 -5.40 16.78
C ALA A 153 7.54 -6.45 17.90
N THR A 154 8.60 -7.22 18.15
CA THR A 154 8.67 -8.25 19.18
C THR A 154 9.40 -7.82 20.46
N LEU A 155 9.75 -6.53 20.58
CA LEU A 155 10.59 -6.02 21.67
C LEU A 155 10.04 -6.35 23.08
N GLY A 156 8.72 -6.30 23.23
CA GLY A 156 8.02 -6.51 24.50
C GLY A 156 7.85 -7.98 24.90
N TYR A 157 8.24 -8.95 24.07
CA TYR A 157 8.18 -10.37 24.44
C TYR A 157 9.38 -10.82 25.28
N PHE A 158 10.48 -10.04 25.32
CA PHE A 158 11.72 -10.39 26.03
C PHE A 158 12.26 -11.80 25.69
N SER A 159 11.96 -12.30 24.48
CA SER A 159 12.36 -13.62 24.06
C SER A 159 13.85 -13.62 23.67
N PRO A 160 14.65 -14.60 24.15
CA PRO A 160 16.02 -14.79 23.67
C PRO A 160 16.08 -15.54 22.34
N LYS A 161 14.93 -16.02 21.82
CA LYS A 161 14.86 -16.74 20.56
C LYS A 161 14.95 -15.77 19.39
N ILE A 162 16.02 -15.91 18.61
CA ILE A 162 16.29 -15.11 17.41
C ILE A 162 16.16 -15.95 16.13
N SER A 163 16.16 -17.28 16.25
CA SER A 163 16.04 -18.18 15.11
C SER A 163 14.58 -18.51 14.78
N GLY A 164 14.25 -18.46 13.49
CA GLY A 164 12.94 -18.77 12.94
C GLY A 164 11.93 -17.63 13.05
N ALA A 165 10.82 -17.77 12.34
CA ALA A 165 9.73 -16.81 12.37
C ALA A 165 8.89 -16.97 13.64
N LYS A 166 8.56 -15.85 14.29
CA LYS A 166 7.52 -15.80 15.33
C LYS A 166 6.16 -15.58 14.65
N LEU A 167 5.18 -16.42 14.95
CA LEU A 167 3.82 -16.19 14.44
C LEU A 167 3.24 -14.88 15.00
N ASN A 168 2.73 -14.05 14.09
CA ASN A 168 2.05 -12.81 14.42
C ASN A 168 0.66 -13.12 14.98
N SER A 169 0.43 -12.83 16.28
CA SER A 169 -0.89 -13.03 16.89
C SER A 169 -1.98 -12.19 16.22
N TYR A 170 -1.62 -11.03 15.65
CA TYR A 170 -2.55 -10.10 15.01
C TYR A 170 -2.91 -10.45 13.56
N PHE A 171 -2.28 -11.48 12.98
CA PHE A 171 -2.56 -11.90 11.61
C PHE A 171 -4.04 -12.26 11.41
N LYS A 172 -4.62 -11.82 10.29
CA LYS A 172 -6.06 -11.90 9.94
C LYS A 172 -7.01 -11.16 10.88
N SER A 173 -6.51 -10.41 11.88
CA SER A 173 -7.36 -9.64 12.80
C SER A 173 -8.26 -8.65 12.05
N PHE A 174 -9.47 -8.46 12.56
CA PHE A 174 -10.40 -7.38 12.18
C PHE A 174 -10.76 -6.53 13.41
N ARG A 175 -9.85 -6.43 14.38
CA ARG A 175 -10.00 -5.60 15.59
C ARG A 175 -8.89 -4.56 15.61
N SER A 176 -9.17 -3.35 16.07
CA SER A 176 -8.12 -2.34 16.23
C SER A 176 -7.09 -2.79 17.28
N ILE A 177 -5.85 -2.33 17.16
CA ILE A 177 -4.76 -2.77 18.03
C ILE A 177 -4.97 -2.37 19.50
N ASP A 178 -5.72 -1.30 19.76
CA ASP A 178 -6.07 -0.85 21.12
C ASP A 178 -6.93 -1.89 21.87
N GLN A 179 -7.69 -2.70 21.13
CA GLN A 179 -8.53 -3.77 21.64
C GLN A 179 -7.82 -5.14 21.64
N TRP A 180 -6.56 -5.21 21.19
CA TRP A 180 -5.86 -6.49 21.06
C TRP A 180 -5.26 -6.98 22.38
N ASP A 181 -5.41 -8.27 22.69
CA ASP A 181 -5.03 -8.81 24.00
C ASP A 181 -3.51 -8.98 24.17
N ASP A 182 -2.78 -9.17 23.06
CA ASP A 182 -1.33 -9.27 23.07
C ASP A 182 -0.71 -7.87 23.24
N VAL A 183 -0.45 -7.49 24.49
CA VAL A 183 0.11 -6.18 24.87
C VAL A 183 1.60 -6.03 24.56
N ALA A 184 2.30 -7.12 24.27
CA ALA A 184 3.73 -7.12 23.95
C ALA A 184 4.00 -6.77 22.48
N LEU A 185 3.01 -6.96 21.60
CA LEU A 185 3.08 -6.61 20.18
C LEU A 185 3.09 -5.09 19.97
N LEU A 186 4.08 -4.63 19.21
CA LEU A 186 4.16 -3.27 18.67
C LEU A 186 3.96 -3.28 17.16
N LEU A 187 3.21 -2.31 16.63
CA LEU A 187 3.08 -2.09 15.20
C LEU A 187 4.13 -1.08 14.73
N VAL A 188 5.19 -1.59 14.11
CA VAL A 188 6.35 -0.80 13.67
C VAL A 188 6.25 -0.51 12.18
N CYS A 189 6.34 0.77 11.82
CA CYS A 189 6.55 1.22 10.45
C CYS A 189 7.75 2.17 10.39
N ARG A 190 8.32 2.35 9.21
CA ARG A 190 9.41 3.31 8.98
C ARG A 190 9.04 4.36 7.96
N LEU A 191 9.38 5.60 8.29
CA LEU A 191 9.38 6.76 7.42
C LEU A 191 10.78 6.88 6.81
N ASP A 192 11.05 6.05 5.79
CA ASP A 192 12.34 5.96 5.11
C ASP A 192 12.15 5.86 3.60
N ALA A 193 13.12 6.37 2.86
CA ALA A 193 13.15 6.42 1.40
C ALA A 193 14.58 6.82 0.96
N PRO A 194 14.94 6.72 -0.33
CA PRO A 194 16.26 7.13 -0.80
C PRO A 194 16.62 8.58 -0.41
N SER A 195 15.66 9.50 -0.44
CA SER A 195 15.86 10.92 -0.11
C SER A 195 15.01 11.42 1.07
N VAL A 196 15.52 12.44 1.77
CA VAL A 196 14.79 13.16 2.84
C VAL A 196 13.52 13.83 2.29
N ALA A 197 13.59 14.38 1.06
CA ALA A 197 12.45 15.03 0.42
C ALA A 197 11.31 14.03 0.20
N THR A 198 11.62 12.81 -0.24
CA THR A 198 10.64 11.73 -0.40
C THR A 198 9.97 11.39 0.93
N VAL A 199 10.72 11.27 2.03
CA VAL A 199 10.13 11.01 3.36
C VAL A 199 9.20 12.15 3.81
N ARG A 200 9.57 13.41 3.57
CA ARG A 200 8.69 14.54 3.89
C ARG A 200 7.41 14.51 3.06
N GLN A 201 7.52 14.22 1.77
CA GLN A 201 6.37 14.14 0.88
C GLN A 201 5.45 12.99 1.26
N MET A 202 6.00 11.81 1.57
CA MET A 202 5.27 10.66 2.11
C MET A 202 4.39 11.03 3.32
N ILE A 203 4.93 11.78 4.28
CA ILE A 203 4.17 12.25 5.46
C ILE A 203 3.08 13.24 5.06
N ILE A 204 3.41 14.22 4.21
CA ILE A 204 2.48 15.26 3.76
C ILE A 204 1.31 14.63 3.01
N ASP A 205 1.60 13.70 2.10
CA ASP A 205 0.61 13.04 1.26
C ASP A 205 -0.31 12.14 2.06
N SER A 206 0.21 11.37 3.03
CA SER A 206 -0.60 10.58 3.96
C SER A 206 -1.61 11.45 4.72
N VAL A 207 -1.15 12.54 5.35
CA VAL A 207 -2.02 13.46 6.12
C VAL A 207 -3.01 14.20 5.21
N ALA A 208 -2.61 14.53 3.97
CA ALA A 208 -3.49 15.19 3.02
C ALA A 208 -4.60 14.24 2.53
N ALA A 209 -4.25 13.02 2.14
CA ALA A 209 -5.18 12.04 1.60
C ALA A 209 -6.24 11.64 2.64
N GLU A 210 -5.91 11.53 3.92
CA GLU A 210 -6.87 11.22 4.99
C GLU A 210 -8.03 12.22 5.11
N ARG A 211 -7.81 13.49 4.73
CA ARG A 211 -8.84 14.54 4.86
C ARG A 211 -10.00 14.33 3.90
N THR A 212 -9.72 13.78 2.72
CA THR A 212 -10.69 13.65 1.63
C THR A 212 -10.92 12.20 1.20
N GLY A 213 -10.08 11.28 1.64
CA GLY A 213 -9.95 9.93 1.12
C GLY A 213 -8.94 9.85 -0.04
N LEU A 214 -8.39 8.65 -0.23
CA LEU A 214 -7.53 8.28 -1.36
C LEU A 214 -8.40 7.97 -2.58
N TRP A 215 -8.28 8.75 -3.66
CA TRP A 215 -9.06 8.59 -4.88
C TRP A 215 -8.18 8.27 -6.07
N GLY A 216 -8.64 7.36 -6.92
CA GLY A 216 -7.95 6.97 -8.14
C GLY A 216 -8.29 5.54 -8.53
N ARG A 217 -7.37 4.91 -9.23
CA ARG A 217 -7.49 3.58 -9.82
C ARG A 217 -6.48 2.61 -9.21
N ALA A 218 -6.85 1.33 -9.22
CA ALA A 218 -5.96 0.25 -8.86
C ALA A 218 -5.36 -0.45 -10.09
N TYR A 219 -4.14 -0.93 -9.93
CA TYR A 219 -3.41 -1.71 -10.91
C TYR A 219 -2.91 -2.98 -10.25
N VAL A 220 -3.27 -4.13 -10.82
CA VAL A 220 -2.96 -5.45 -10.27
C VAL A 220 -2.29 -6.30 -11.35
N ASP A 221 -1.09 -6.79 -11.07
CA ASP A 221 -0.37 -7.76 -11.92
C ASP A 221 -0.73 -9.21 -11.50
N SER A 222 -0.25 -10.20 -12.25
CA SER A 222 -0.20 -11.61 -11.82
C SER A 222 1.03 -12.31 -12.40
N SER A 223 1.61 -13.31 -11.72
CA SER A 223 2.75 -14.04 -12.32
C SER A 223 2.30 -15.17 -13.21
N HIS A 224 1.31 -15.97 -12.81
CA HIS A 224 1.09 -17.31 -13.39
C HIS A 224 2.40 -18.08 -13.50
N GLY A 225 3.16 -18.09 -12.39
CA GLY A 225 4.52 -18.62 -12.34
C GLY A 225 4.56 -20.12 -12.67
N PRO A 226 5.75 -20.66 -13.02
CA PRO A 226 5.87 -22.01 -13.55
C PRO A 226 5.66 -23.13 -12.51
N SER A 227 5.46 -22.80 -11.22
CA SER A 227 5.33 -23.78 -10.15
C SER A 227 4.13 -23.52 -9.25
N ALA A 228 3.58 -24.59 -8.68
CA ALA A 228 2.42 -24.54 -7.78
C ALA A 228 2.63 -23.61 -6.55
N GLY A 229 3.90 -23.36 -6.17
CA GLY A 229 4.22 -22.43 -5.08
C GLY A 229 3.86 -20.97 -5.36
N TYR A 230 3.61 -20.59 -6.62
CA TYR A 230 3.22 -19.23 -6.99
C TYR A 230 1.71 -19.00 -6.94
N GLU A 231 0.91 -20.08 -6.98
CA GLU A 231 -0.54 -20.01 -7.10
C GLU A 231 -1.20 -19.27 -5.93
N ILE A 232 -0.68 -19.44 -4.71
CA ILE A 232 -1.22 -18.77 -3.52
C ILE A 232 -1.14 -17.25 -3.64
N GLY A 233 -0.11 -16.75 -4.33
CA GLY A 233 0.04 -15.35 -4.65
C GLY A 233 -0.97 -14.80 -5.62
N ASP A 234 -1.08 -15.49 -6.75
CA ASP A 234 -2.06 -15.17 -7.78
C ASP A 234 -3.49 -15.26 -7.21
N GLN A 235 -3.76 -16.18 -6.27
CA GLN A 235 -5.01 -16.25 -5.52
C GLN A 235 -5.26 -15.01 -4.66
N TRP A 236 -4.26 -14.53 -3.90
CA TRP A 236 -4.40 -13.29 -3.14
C TRP A 236 -4.71 -12.10 -4.07
N LEU A 237 -3.99 -11.96 -5.19
CA LEU A 237 -4.20 -10.86 -6.12
C LEU A 237 -5.57 -10.93 -6.81
N ALA A 238 -6.07 -12.13 -7.11
CA ALA A 238 -7.38 -12.33 -7.73
C ALA A 238 -8.57 -11.90 -6.85
N GLU A 239 -8.41 -11.82 -5.52
CA GLU A 239 -9.45 -11.32 -4.62
C GLU A 239 -9.59 -9.79 -4.65
N ILE A 240 -8.51 -9.08 -4.96
CA ILE A 240 -8.44 -7.61 -4.87
C ILE A 240 -9.45 -6.93 -5.81
N PRO A 241 -9.57 -7.29 -7.11
CA PRO A 241 -10.57 -6.67 -7.98
C PRO A 241 -12.00 -6.75 -7.43
N GLN A 242 -12.37 -7.89 -6.84
CA GLN A 242 -13.70 -8.07 -6.25
C GLN A 242 -13.90 -7.17 -5.02
N GLN A 243 -12.88 -7.00 -4.18
CA GLN A 243 -12.91 -6.08 -3.04
C GLN A 243 -13.07 -4.63 -3.50
N LEU A 244 -12.35 -4.23 -4.54
CA LEU A 244 -12.37 -2.88 -5.10
C LEU A 244 -13.69 -2.54 -5.80
N HIS A 245 -14.25 -3.48 -6.55
CA HIS A 245 -15.54 -3.28 -7.23
C HIS A 245 -16.69 -3.08 -6.23
N LYS A 246 -16.65 -3.71 -5.05
CA LYS A 246 -17.63 -3.50 -3.97
C LYS A 246 -17.73 -2.04 -3.53
N VAL A 247 -16.62 -1.32 -3.60
CA VAL A 247 -16.48 0.06 -3.15
C VAL A 247 -16.27 1.05 -4.30
N GLY A 248 -16.43 0.62 -5.55
CA GLY A 248 -16.38 1.51 -6.72
C GLY A 248 -15.00 2.09 -7.02
N ILE A 249 -13.93 1.34 -6.75
CA ILE A 249 -12.58 1.67 -7.22
C ILE A 249 -12.35 0.95 -8.56
N PRO A 250 -12.12 1.68 -9.66
CA PRO A 250 -11.73 1.07 -10.93
C PRO A 250 -10.43 0.28 -10.80
N VAL A 251 -10.34 -0.86 -11.47
CA VAL A 251 -9.16 -1.73 -11.39
C VAL A 251 -8.81 -2.32 -12.74
N VAL A 252 -7.53 -2.14 -13.13
CA VAL A 252 -6.93 -2.86 -14.25
C VAL A 252 -6.20 -4.06 -13.69
N TYR A 253 -6.69 -5.26 -14.01
CA TYR A 253 -6.10 -6.52 -13.57
C TYR A 253 -5.52 -7.29 -14.77
N GLN A 254 -4.21 -7.41 -14.83
CA GLN A 254 -3.52 -8.18 -15.87
C GLN A 254 -3.44 -9.66 -15.47
N SER A 255 -4.47 -10.42 -15.85
CA SER A 255 -4.56 -11.87 -15.64
C SER A 255 -5.43 -12.50 -16.74
N PRO A 256 -5.14 -13.73 -17.24
CA PRO A 256 -4.08 -14.64 -16.80
C PRO A 256 -2.74 -14.43 -17.53
N VAL A 257 -2.45 -13.21 -17.99
CA VAL A 257 -1.21 -12.91 -18.71
C VAL A 257 -0.06 -12.83 -17.70
N PRO A 258 0.96 -13.70 -17.78
CA PRO A 258 2.12 -13.64 -16.91
C PRO A 258 2.86 -12.31 -17.03
N GLY A 259 3.21 -11.71 -15.89
CA GLY A 259 4.19 -10.63 -15.81
C GLY A 259 3.62 -9.32 -15.29
N ILE A 260 4.42 -8.29 -15.45
CA ILE A 260 4.12 -6.92 -15.02
C ILE A 260 3.54 -6.10 -16.18
N PHE A 261 2.87 -5.00 -15.85
CA PHE A 261 2.56 -3.96 -16.85
C PHE A 261 3.79 -3.64 -17.71
N PRO A 262 3.67 -3.62 -19.06
CA PRO A 262 4.81 -3.35 -19.94
C PRO A 262 5.24 -1.88 -19.88
N GLU A 263 6.51 -1.59 -20.21
CA GLU A 263 7.18 -0.28 -20.05
C GLU A 263 6.44 0.93 -20.65
N GLY A 264 5.63 0.72 -21.69
CA GLY A 264 4.81 1.77 -22.32
C GLY A 264 3.34 1.79 -21.91
N TYR A 265 2.91 0.97 -20.94
CA TYR A 265 1.51 0.91 -20.55
C TYR A 265 1.15 2.18 -19.76
N PRO A 266 0.18 2.99 -20.21
CA PRO A 266 -0.16 4.22 -19.50
C PRO A 266 -0.85 3.92 -18.17
N ILE A 267 -0.14 4.08 -17.06
CA ILE A 267 -0.70 4.02 -15.71
C ILE A 267 -1.03 5.46 -15.28
N THR A 268 -2.32 5.73 -15.09
CA THR A 268 -2.88 7.05 -14.75
C THR A 268 -3.65 6.96 -13.44
N ASP A 269 -3.62 8.03 -12.64
CA ASP A 269 -4.34 8.13 -11.36
C ASP A 269 -4.13 6.91 -10.44
N CYS A 270 -2.91 6.35 -10.40
CA CYS A 270 -2.61 5.14 -9.65
C CYS A 270 -2.66 5.40 -8.14
N ALA A 271 -3.76 5.00 -7.52
CA ALA A 271 -3.98 5.04 -6.08
C ALA A 271 -3.52 3.76 -5.38
N LEU A 272 -3.67 2.62 -6.06
CA LEU A 272 -3.30 1.32 -5.53
C LEU A 272 -2.49 0.54 -6.56
N TYR A 273 -1.39 -0.07 -6.14
CA TYR A 273 -0.63 -1.01 -6.97
C TYR A 273 -0.33 -2.30 -6.18
N TYR A 274 -0.65 -3.44 -6.80
CA TYR A 274 -0.35 -4.77 -6.27
C TYR A 274 0.32 -5.62 -7.36
N GLY A 275 1.63 -5.78 -7.25
CA GLY A 275 2.46 -6.42 -8.25
C GLY A 275 2.98 -7.80 -7.86
N TRP A 276 3.37 -8.60 -8.87
CA TRP A 276 3.89 -9.96 -8.71
C TRP A 276 4.47 -10.49 -10.04
N TYR A 277 5.56 -11.25 -10.15
CA TYR A 277 6.76 -11.43 -9.30
C TYR A 277 7.95 -11.14 -10.23
N TYR A 278 8.61 -10.01 -10.06
CA TYR A 278 9.77 -9.62 -10.87
C TYR A 278 10.88 -9.06 -9.96
N PRO A 279 12.18 -9.32 -10.20
CA PRO A 279 13.22 -9.00 -9.20
C PRO A 279 13.46 -7.52 -8.91
N ASN A 280 13.28 -6.67 -9.92
CA ASN A 280 13.54 -5.23 -9.85
C ASN A 280 12.37 -4.44 -10.41
N VAL A 281 12.27 -3.17 -10.04
CA VAL A 281 11.31 -2.23 -10.61
C VAL A 281 11.44 -2.25 -12.12
N ALA A 282 10.30 -2.38 -12.79
CA ALA A 282 10.22 -2.53 -14.22
C ALA A 282 8.83 -2.08 -14.69
N GLY A 283 8.60 -2.13 -16.00
CA GLY A 283 7.36 -1.64 -16.57
C GLY A 283 7.25 -0.11 -16.44
N PRO A 284 6.02 0.44 -16.29
CA PRO A 284 5.81 1.88 -16.14
C PRO A 284 6.53 2.48 -14.94
N PHE A 285 6.77 1.68 -13.90
CA PHE A 285 7.43 2.11 -12.66
C PHE A 285 8.93 2.36 -12.81
N ALA A 286 9.56 1.93 -13.90
CA ALA A 286 10.95 2.27 -14.20
C ALA A 286 11.08 3.63 -14.90
N HIS A 287 9.98 4.22 -15.35
CA HIS A 287 10.00 5.48 -16.08
C HIS A 287 10.16 6.66 -15.11
N PRO A 288 11.15 7.56 -15.30
CA PRO A 288 11.44 8.63 -14.34
C PRO A 288 10.27 9.60 -14.13
N ASP A 289 9.43 9.80 -15.15
CA ASP A 289 8.29 10.72 -15.12
C ASP A 289 7.00 10.10 -14.53
N PHE A 290 7.02 8.79 -14.21
CA PHE A 290 5.86 8.16 -13.58
C PHE A 290 5.68 8.68 -12.15
N HIS A 291 4.43 8.93 -11.74
CA HIS A 291 4.10 9.30 -10.38
C HIS A 291 2.78 8.67 -9.95
N PHE A 292 2.75 8.18 -8.71
CA PHE A 292 1.51 7.81 -8.04
C PHE A 292 0.70 9.06 -7.65
N VAL A 293 -0.60 8.88 -7.39
CA VAL A 293 -1.37 9.97 -6.77
C VAL A 293 -0.93 10.17 -5.31
N PRO A 294 -1.02 11.39 -4.76
CA PRO A 294 -0.75 11.64 -3.35
C PRO A 294 -1.55 10.71 -2.44
N GLY A 295 -0.86 9.98 -1.55
CA GLY A 295 -1.45 9.02 -0.62
C GLY A 295 -1.50 7.59 -1.14
N ALA A 296 -1.00 7.30 -2.34
CA ALA A 296 -1.08 5.97 -2.91
C ALA A 296 -0.41 4.89 -2.04
N VAL A 297 -0.96 3.67 -2.11
CA VAL A 297 -0.39 2.47 -1.48
C VAL A 297 0.06 1.52 -2.58
N ALA A 298 1.32 1.13 -2.57
CA ALA A 298 1.90 0.31 -3.63
C ALA A 298 2.76 -0.81 -3.04
N MET A 299 2.58 -2.04 -3.50
CA MET A 299 3.43 -3.16 -3.12
C MET A 299 3.68 -4.11 -4.29
N HIS A 300 4.82 -4.80 -4.25
CA HIS A 300 5.16 -5.84 -5.20
C HIS A 300 5.67 -7.05 -4.44
N ILE A 301 5.09 -8.22 -4.72
CA ILE A 301 5.48 -9.45 -4.05
C ILE A 301 6.76 -9.95 -4.70
N HIS A 302 7.84 -9.80 -3.95
CA HIS A 302 9.17 -10.31 -4.26
C HIS A 302 9.96 -10.50 -2.97
N SER A 303 10.80 -11.53 -2.92
CA SER A 303 11.56 -11.91 -1.72
C SER A 303 12.50 -10.83 -1.21
N PHE A 304 13.00 -9.98 -2.10
CA PHE A 304 13.96 -8.93 -1.76
C PHE A 304 13.42 -7.54 -2.08
N SER A 305 12.09 -7.37 -2.12
CA SER A 305 11.43 -6.12 -2.53
C SER A 305 11.89 -4.88 -1.77
N ALA A 306 12.40 -5.04 -0.54
CA ALA A 306 12.94 -3.98 0.30
C ALA A 306 14.36 -4.30 0.81
N ASN A 307 15.19 -4.98 0.01
CA ASN A 307 16.57 -5.31 0.43
C ASN A 307 17.42 -4.07 0.72
N THR A 308 17.11 -2.96 0.07
CA THR A 308 17.61 -1.61 0.38
C THR A 308 16.48 -0.59 0.24
N LEU A 309 16.54 0.49 1.02
CA LEU A 309 15.72 1.69 0.86
C LEU A 309 16.56 2.91 0.44
N ARG A 310 17.84 2.72 0.10
CA ARG A 310 18.77 3.80 -0.28
C ARG A 310 18.89 3.99 -1.78
N ASP A 311 18.47 3.01 -2.57
CA ASP A 311 18.50 3.09 -4.02
C ASP A 311 17.10 3.27 -4.59
N ARG A 312 16.94 4.28 -5.46
CA ARG A 312 15.69 4.60 -6.15
C ARG A 312 15.40 3.68 -7.35
N ASN A 313 16.34 2.81 -7.73
CA ASN A 313 16.25 1.94 -8.90
C ASN A 313 16.40 0.45 -8.57
N ALA A 314 16.70 0.09 -7.32
CA ALA A 314 16.88 -1.30 -6.91
C ALA A 314 15.60 -1.87 -6.27
N ASN A 315 15.30 -3.14 -6.56
CA ASN A 315 14.15 -3.86 -6.00
C ASN A 315 12.83 -3.11 -6.23
N TRP A 316 11.97 -2.94 -5.23
CA TRP A 316 10.63 -2.35 -5.42
C TRP A 316 10.29 -1.23 -4.46
N VAL A 317 10.48 -1.41 -3.14
CA VAL A 317 9.96 -0.45 -2.16
C VAL A 317 10.62 0.93 -2.31
N GLY A 318 11.95 0.99 -2.42
CA GLY A 318 12.68 2.25 -2.66
C GLY A 318 12.22 3.00 -3.92
N PRO A 319 12.14 2.34 -5.09
CA PRO A 319 11.56 2.91 -6.31
C PRO A 319 10.09 3.37 -6.14
N LEU A 320 9.22 2.53 -5.57
CA LEU A 320 7.78 2.85 -5.43
C LEU A 320 7.56 4.12 -4.60
N VAL A 321 8.23 4.26 -3.46
CA VAL A 321 8.13 5.49 -2.65
C VAL A 321 8.81 6.68 -3.32
N SER A 322 9.88 6.46 -4.11
CA SER A 322 10.52 7.52 -4.89
C SER A 322 9.60 8.07 -5.99
N HIS A 323 8.68 7.26 -6.49
CA HIS A 323 7.62 7.66 -7.43
C HIS A 323 6.37 8.23 -6.74
N GLY A 324 6.40 8.42 -5.42
CA GLY A 324 5.34 9.13 -4.68
C GLY A 324 4.33 8.23 -3.98
N ALA A 325 4.56 6.91 -3.90
CA ALA A 325 3.76 6.07 -3.02
C ALA A 325 3.96 6.51 -1.56
N ALA A 326 2.86 6.76 -0.84
CA ALA A 326 2.88 7.17 0.56
C ALA A 326 3.06 5.97 1.51
N ALA A 327 2.74 4.76 1.04
CA ALA A 327 2.95 3.54 1.80
C ALA A 327 3.31 2.35 0.90
N SER A 328 4.15 1.45 1.43
CA SER A 328 4.58 0.22 0.78
C SER A 328 5.01 -0.82 1.81
N VAL A 329 4.99 -2.09 1.43
CA VAL A 329 5.48 -3.21 2.24
C VAL A 329 6.47 -4.04 1.43
N GLY A 330 7.48 -4.59 2.10
CA GLY A 330 8.45 -5.45 1.43
C GLY A 330 9.30 -6.27 2.38
N ASN A 331 10.32 -6.93 1.83
CA ASN A 331 11.15 -7.87 2.57
C ASN A 331 12.64 -7.56 2.38
N VAL A 332 13.39 -7.58 3.49
CA VAL A 332 14.83 -7.23 3.50
C VAL A 332 15.74 -8.42 3.12
N TYR A 333 15.27 -9.63 3.36
CA TYR A 333 15.85 -10.93 2.98
C TYR A 333 14.75 -11.89 2.54
N GLU A 334 15.13 -13.11 2.14
CA GLU A 334 14.20 -14.16 1.70
C GLU A 334 13.15 -14.49 2.78
N PRO A 335 11.86 -14.20 2.54
CA PRO A 335 10.81 -14.39 3.52
C PRO A 335 10.18 -15.79 3.45
N TYR A 336 10.27 -16.49 2.31
CA TYR A 336 9.27 -17.47 1.88
C TYR A 336 7.88 -16.86 1.73
N LEU A 337 7.21 -17.24 0.64
CA LEU A 337 6.01 -16.54 0.20
C LEU A 337 4.90 -16.47 1.27
N GLN A 338 4.62 -17.59 1.94
CA GLN A 338 3.58 -17.68 2.96
C GLN A 338 3.82 -16.78 4.19
N LEU A 339 5.05 -16.31 4.40
CA LEU A 339 5.41 -15.41 5.51
C LEU A 339 5.50 -13.94 5.07
N THR A 340 5.16 -13.64 3.82
CA THR A 340 5.07 -12.26 3.31
C THR A 340 3.76 -11.59 3.70
N THR A 341 3.63 -10.31 3.35
CA THR A 341 2.38 -9.57 3.55
C THR A 341 1.35 -9.94 2.49
N HIS A 342 0.17 -10.38 2.90
CA HIS A 342 -0.93 -10.80 2.02
C HIS A 342 -1.66 -9.57 1.44
N PRO A 343 -1.61 -9.33 0.13
CA PRO A 343 -2.07 -8.08 -0.48
C PRO A 343 -3.59 -7.92 -0.41
N ASN A 344 -4.36 -9.02 -0.47
CA ASN A 344 -5.81 -9.03 -0.29
C ASN A 344 -6.24 -8.67 1.13
N ILE A 345 -5.51 -9.12 2.16
CA ILE A 345 -5.81 -8.76 3.54
C ILE A 345 -5.44 -7.29 3.77
N LEU A 346 -4.26 -6.86 3.29
CA LEU A 346 -3.83 -5.46 3.37
C LEU A 346 -4.88 -4.53 2.75
N ASN A 347 -5.30 -4.80 1.50
CA ASN A 347 -6.31 -4.01 0.80
C ASN A 347 -7.63 -3.99 1.58
N ASP A 348 -8.12 -5.15 2.03
CA ASP A 348 -9.37 -5.23 2.78
C ASP A 348 -9.34 -4.37 4.05
N ARG A 349 -8.27 -4.44 4.85
CA ARG A 349 -8.17 -3.63 6.08
C ARG A 349 -8.07 -2.14 5.80
N LEU A 350 -7.33 -1.73 4.76
CA LEU A 350 -7.28 -0.33 4.34
C LEU A 350 -8.68 0.18 3.98
N LEU A 351 -9.46 -0.57 3.18
CA LEU A 351 -10.82 -0.20 2.77
C LEU A 351 -11.78 -0.08 3.97
N HIS A 352 -11.52 -0.81 5.05
CA HIS A 352 -12.30 -0.75 6.30
C HIS A 352 -11.79 0.31 7.30
N GLY A 353 -10.88 1.19 6.87
CA GLY A 353 -10.46 2.37 7.64
C GLY A 353 -9.46 2.08 8.76
N PHE A 354 -8.86 0.90 8.79
CA PHE A 354 -7.73 0.61 9.67
C PHE A 354 -6.53 1.48 9.30
N THR A 355 -5.64 1.73 10.27
CA THR A 355 -4.35 2.36 9.97
C THR A 355 -3.52 1.48 9.04
N PHE A 356 -2.54 2.09 8.36
CA PHE A 356 -1.58 1.36 7.53
C PHE A 356 -0.83 0.31 8.36
N ALA A 357 -0.43 0.65 9.59
CA ALA A 357 0.24 -0.30 10.49
C ALA A 357 -0.68 -1.48 10.85
N GLU A 358 -1.93 -1.22 11.26
CA GLU A 358 -2.89 -2.29 11.56
C GLU A 358 -3.15 -3.17 10.34
N SER A 359 -3.29 -2.56 9.17
CA SER A 359 -3.59 -3.25 7.92
C SER A 359 -2.42 -4.13 7.47
N ALA A 360 -1.19 -3.63 7.57
CA ALA A 360 0.01 -4.38 7.24
C ALA A 360 0.24 -5.55 8.20
N TYR A 361 0.16 -5.32 9.52
CA TYR A 361 0.36 -6.40 10.49
C TYR A 361 -0.79 -7.42 10.49
N ALA A 362 -2.03 -7.01 10.24
CA ALA A 362 -3.12 -7.97 10.03
C ALA A 362 -2.88 -8.83 8.78
N ALA A 363 -2.07 -8.37 7.83
CA ALA A 363 -1.75 -9.06 6.59
C ALA A 363 -0.41 -9.84 6.62
N THR A 364 0.42 -9.71 7.65
CA THR A 364 1.71 -10.40 7.75
C THR A 364 1.65 -11.53 8.78
N GLU A 365 1.99 -12.76 8.37
CA GLU A 365 1.93 -13.95 9.25
C GLU A 365 3.14 -14.04 10.21
N ALA A 366 4.30 -13.50 9.82
CA ALA A 366 5.56 -13.65 10.55
C ALA A 366 6.11 -12.34 11.14
N LEU A 367 6.59 -12.42 12.38
CA LEU A 367 7.38 -11.43 13.11
C LEU A 367 8.78 -12.00 13.44
N SER A 368 9.70 -11.15 13.91
CA SER A 368 11.13 -11.50 14.00
C SER A 368 11.64 -12.09 12.68
N TRP A 369 11.19 -11.49 11.57
CA TRP A 369 11.39 -12.02 10.22
C TRP A 369 11.69 -10.89 9.24
N MET A 370 11.45 -11.10 7.94
CA MET A 370 12.01 -10.24 6.90
C MET A 370 11.16 -9.01 6.54
N SER A 371 9.91 -8.96 6.99
CA SER A 371 8.95 -7.93 6.57
C SER A 371 9.31 -6.53 7.10
N VAL A 372 9.12 -5.51 6.28
CA VAL A 372 9.19 -4.09 6.64
C VAL A 372 7.98 -3.34 6.08
N MET A 373 7.46 -2.40 6.87
CA MET A 373 6.32 -1.56 6.52
C MET A 373 6.83 -0.12 6.37
N VAL A 374 6.86 0.40 5.15
CA VAL A 374 7.40 1.72 4.83
C VAL A 374 6.24 2.67 4.59
N GLY A 375 6.07 3.65 5.48
CA GLY A 375 4.94 4.55 5.47
C GLY A 375 4.62 5.07 6.87
N ASP A 376 3.71 6.04 6.92
CA ASP A 376 3.18 6.56 8.17
C ASP A 376 2.32 5.49 8.86
N PRO A 377 2.66 5.04 10.09
CA PRO A 377 1.92 3.98 10.77
C PRO A 377 0.46 4.33 11.04
N LEU A 378 0.12 5.62 11.13
CA LEU A 378 -1.22 6.11 11.44
C LEU A 378 -2.07 6.35 10.19
N TYR A 379 -1.50 6.18 8.99
CA TYR A 379 -2.15 6.51 7.74
C TYR A 379 -3.47 5.74 7.52
N ARG A 380 -4.58 6.44 7.25
CA ARG A 380 -5.90 5.86 6.97
C ARG A 380 -6.51 6.35 5.65
N PRO A 381 -6.13 5.77 4.50
CA PRO A 381 -6.54 6.26 3.18
C PRO A 381 -8.06 6.33 2.97
N TYR A 382 -8.83 5.44 3.61
CA TYR A 382 -10.27 5.28 3.32
C TYR A 382 -11.18 5.56 4.51
N LEU A 383 -10.65 6.02 5.66
CA LEU A 383 -11.50 6.33 6.83
C LEU A 383 -12.56 7.40 6.51
N ALA A 384 -12.21 8.40 5.68
CA ALA A 384 -13.13 9.45 5.27
C ALA A 384 -14.34 8.93 4.48
N TRP A 385 -14.23 7.77 3.81
CA TRP A 385 -15.34 7.17 3.06
C TRP A 385 -16.41 6.57 3.98
N LEU A 386 -16.02 6.18 5.19
CA LEU A 386 -16.89 5.52 6.16
C LEU A 386 -17.69 6.50 7.03
N GLN A 387 -17.36 7.79 6.98
CA GLN A 387 -18.04 8.80 7.76
C GLN A 387 -19.35 9.22 7.06
N LEU A 388 -20.47 9.14 7.79
CA LEU A 388 -21.84 9.38 7.28
C LEU A 388 -22.10 10.82 6.79
N GLU A 389 -21.13 11.73 6.93
CA GLU A 389 -21.25 13.13 6.53
C GLU A 389 -19.99 13.59 5.78
N SER A 390 -19.84 13.21 4.50
CA SER A 390 -18.99 14.02 3.62
C SER A 390 -19.82 15.25 3.22
N THR A 391 -19.48 16.39 3.83
CA THR A 391 -19.97 17.74 3.52
C THR A 391 -20.25 17.94 2.03
N ALA A 392 -21.37 18.60 1.73
CA ALA A 392 -21.75 19.00 0.38
C ALA A 392 -20.55 19.50 -0.44
N ASP A 393 -20.25 18.83 -1.56
CA ASP A 393 -19.19 19.23 -2.46
C ASP A 393 -19.54 20.60 -3.07
N SER A 394 -18.72 21.59 -2.74
CA SER A 394 -18.66 22.88 -3.42
C SER A 394 -17.61 22.79 -4.54
N GLY A 395 -17.89 21.99 -5.57
CA GLY A 395 -16.97 21.81 -6.70
C GLY A 395 -17.43 20.71 -7.64
N LYS A 396 -16.96 20.73 -8.90
CA LYS A 396 -17.30 19.77 -9.97
C LYS A 396 -17.45 18.33 -9.45
N ALA A 397 -18.51 17.64 -9.87
CA ALA A 397 -18.77 16.25 -9.52
C ALA A 397 -17.51 15.38 -9.68
N ASN A 398 -16.96 14.90 -8.56
CA ASN A 398 -15.81 14.02 -8.54
C ASN A 398 -16.24 12.63 -9.07
N SER A 399 -15.71 12.24 -10.24
CA SER A 399 -16.03 10.95 -10.88
C SER A 399 -15.75 9.76 -9.96
N TRP A 400 -14.66 9.81 -9.19
CA TRP A 400 -14.28 8.74 -8.25
C TRP A 400 -15.31 8.59 -7.13
N LYS A 401 -15.65 9.71 -6.47
CA LYS A 401 -16.67 9.71 -5.41
C LYS A 401 -18.03 9.26 -5.92
N SER A 402 -18.45 9.74 -7.09
CA SER A 402 -19.74 9.33 -7.67
C SER A 402 -19.80 7.84 -7.98
N TYR A 403 -18.67 7.23 -8.38
CA TYR A 403 -18.62 5.78 -8.61
C TYR A 403 -18.64 5.01 -7.29
N HIS A 404 -17.86 5.43 -6.30
CA HIS A 404 -17.91 4.88 -4.95
C HIS A 404 -19.33 4.90 -4.36
N ASP A 405 -19.97 6.07 -4.33
CA ASP A 405 -21.31 6.26 -3.81
C ASP A 405 -22.34 5.40 -4.56
N PHE A 406 -22.16 5.20 -5.87
CA PHE A 406 -22.98 4.29 -6.67
C PHE A 406 -22.75 2.83 -6.27
N ALA A 407 -21.49 2.38 -6.20
CA ALA A 407 -21.13 1.00 -5.96
C ALA A 407 -21.61 0.54 -4.58
N VAL A 408 -21.33 1.30 -3.52
CA VAL A 408 -21.74 0.95 -2.14
C VAL A 408 -23.26 0.75 -2.02
N ARG A 409 -24.07 1.51 -2.77
CA ARG A 409 -25.54 1.40 -2.75
C ARG A 409 -26.08 0.25 -3.61
N ASN A 410 -25.35 -0.16 -4.64
CA ASN A 410 -25.90 -1.02 -5.69
C ASN A 410 -25.18 -2.35 -5.86
N PHE A 411 -23.99 -2.55 -5.27
CA PHE A 411 -23.18 -3.75 -5.49
C PHE A 411 -23.83 -5.03 -4.95
N THR A 412 -24.76 -4.92 -4.00
CA THR A 412 -25.55 -6.04 -3.49
C THR A 412 -26.61 -6.53 -4.48
N ASN A 413 -26.89 -5.78 -5.55
CA ASN A 413 -27.75 -6.26 -6.64
C ASN A 413 -27.04 -7.38 -7.43
N GLY A 414 -27.81 -8.25 -8.08
CA GLY A 414 -27.23 -9.25 -8.99
C GLY A 414 -26.41 -8.60 -10.11
N SER A 415 -25.32 -9.26 -10.54
CA SER A 415 -24.33 -8.69 -11.49
C SER A 415 -24.96 -8.02 -12.72
N GLY A 416 -25.92 -8.67 -13.40
CA GLY A 416 -26.61 -8.08 -14.56
C GLY A 416 -27.38 -6.79 -14.24
N GLN A 417 -28.04 -6.72 -13.09
CA GLN A 417 -28.74 -5.51 -12.64
C GLN A 417 -27.76 -4.41 -12.24
N TYR A 418 -26.67 -4.75 -11.54
CA TYR A 418 -25.59 -3.81 -11.23
C TYR A 418 -25.04 -3.17 -12.50
N ARG A 419 -24.66 -3.98 -13.50
CA ARG A 419 -24.14 -3.53 -14.79
C ARG A 419 -25.09 -2.56 -15.50
N LEU A 420 -26.38 -2.88 -15.52
CA LEU A 420 -27.40 -2.05 -16.15
C LEU A 420 -27.50 -0.67 -15.48
N LEU A 421 -27.62 -0.65 -14.14
CA LEU A 421 -27.70 0.59 -13.36
C LEU A 421 -26.40 1.40 -13.47
N ALA A 422 -25.26 0.72 -13.43
CA ALA A 422 -23.95 1.32 -13.52
C ALA A 422 -23.76 2.03 -14.86
N ARG A 423 -24.12 1.37 -15.98
CA ARG A 423 -24.07 1.98 -17.31
C ARG A 423 -24.92 3.25 -17.39
N GLN A 424 -26.14 3.21 -16.85
CA GLN A 424 -27.02 4.38 -16.84
C GLN A 424 -26.46 5.53 -16.01
N ALA A 425 -25.93 5.22 -14.82
CA ALA A 425 -25.30 6.21 -13.94
C ALA A 425 -24.06 6.83 -14.59
N ALA A 426 -23.16 5.99 -15.10
CA ALA A 426 -21.91 6.40 -15.72
C ALA A 426 -22.12 7.28 -16.96
N SER A 427 -23.08 6.90 -17.83
CA SER A 427 -23.42 7.69 -19.01
C SER A 427 -24.04 9.04 -18.66
N ARG A 428 -24.98 9.09 -17.69
CA ARG A 428 -25.59 10.36 -17.26
C ARG A 428 -24.58 11.32 -16.62
N ALA A 429 -23.63 10.79 -15.88
CA ALA A 429 -22.61 11.57 -15.17
C ALA A 429 -21.36 11.85 -16.01
N HIS A 430 -21.25 11.31 -17.23
CA HIS A 430 -20.02 11.31 -18.03
C HIS A 430 -18.82 10.77 -17.24
N ASN A 431 -19.02 9.68 -16.49
CA ASN A 431 -18.00 9.09 -15.62
C ASN A 431 -17.14 8.07 -16.39
N CYS A 432 -16.09 8.57 -17.04
CA CYS A 432 -15.23 7.75 -17.90
C CYS A 432 -14.52 6.58 -17.18
N PRO A 433 -13.96 6.76 -15.97
CA PRO A 433 -13.39 5.65 -15.20
C PRO A 433 -14.38 4.53 -14.93
N MET A 434 -15.62 4.87 -14.59
CA MET A 434 -16.69 3.88 -14.38
C MET A 434 -17.09 3.16 -15.68
N ILE A 435 -17.19 3.88 -16.82
CA ILE A 435 -17.49 3.26 -18.12
C ILE A 435 -16.41 2.24 -18.50
N GLU A 436 -15.15 2.61 -18.29
CA GLU A 436 -14.03 1.75 -18.58
C GLU A 436 -13.97 0.52 -17.67
N ASP A 437 -14.18 0.70 -16.37
CA ASP A 437 -14.20 -0.40 -15.40
C ASP A 437 -15.33 -1.40 -15.70
N LEU A 438 -16.48 -0.93 -16.19
CA LEU A 438 -17.50 -1.82 -16.76
C LEU A 438 -16.95 -2.63 -17.94
N GLY A 439 -16.19 -2.03 -18.84
CA GLY A 439 -15.53 -2.74 -19.94
C GLY A 439 -14.53 -3.80 -19.47
N LEU A 440 -13.71 -3.48 -18.46
CA LEU A 440 -12.75 -4.40 -17.85
C LEU A 440 -13.47 -5.58 -17.19
N MET A 441 -14.57 -5.32 -16.49
CA MET A 441 -15.35 -6.40 -15.88
C MET A 441 -16.03 -7.30 -16.93
N GLU A 442 -16.60 -6.76 -18.01
CA GLU A 442 -17.12 -7.58 -19.11
C GLU A 442 -16.02 -8.41 -19.78
N ALA A 443 -14.80 -7.86 -19.89
CA ALA A 443 -13.66 -8.59 -20.43
C ALA A 443 -13.25 -9.76 -19.51
N GLY A 444 -13.23 -9.54 -18.20
CA GLY A 444 -12.98 -10.57 -17.18
C GLY A 444 -14.02 -11.69 -17.19
N ASP A 445 -15.29 -11.36 -17.38
CA ASP A 445 -16.40 -12.32 -17.50
C ASP A 445 -16.45 -13.03 -18.88
N GLY A 446 -15.53 -12.69 -19.80
CA GLY A 446 -15.49 -13.25 -21.15
C GLY A 446 -16.54 -12.67 -22.12
N ASN A 447 -17.34 -11.69 -21.70
CA ASN A 447 -18.26 -10.96 -22.57
C ASN A 447 -17.52 -9.88 -23.38
N LEU A 448 -16.68 -10.33 -24.30
CA LEU A 448 -15.83 -9.45 -25.11
C LEU A 448 -16.64 -8.51 -26.03
N ALA A 449 -17.89 -8.87 -26.36
CA ALA A 449 -18.79 -7.99 -27.11
C ALA A 449 -19.21 -6.78 -26.27
N GLY A 450 -19.57 -7.00 -25.00
CA GLY A 450 -19.79 -5.94 -24.02
C GLY A 450 -18.54 -5.10 -23.80
N ALA A 451 -17.39 -5.75 -23.57
CA ALA A 451 -16.12 -5.08 -23.33
C ALA A 451 -15.74 -4.10 -24.46
N THR A 452 -15.71 -4.56 -25.72
CA THR A 452 -15.40 -3.68 -26.87
C THR A 452 -16.38 -2.50 -27.04
N SER A 453 -17.64 -2.67 -26.64
CA SER A 453 -18.64 -1.58 -26.65
C SER A 453 -18.35 -0.53 -25.57
N TYR A 454 -18.00 -0.97 -24.35
CA TYR A 454 -17.65 -0.06 -23.26
C TYR A 454 -16.32 0.65 -23.51
N PHE A 455 -15.29 -0.05 -24.01
CA PHE A 455 -14.02 0.59 -24.34
C PHE A 455 -14.18 1.64 -25.45
N GLY A 456 -14.99 1.39 -26.47
CA GLY A 456 -15.35 2.40 -27.46
C GLY A 456 -15.99 3.64 -26.84
N GLN A 457 -16.93 3.48 -25.90
CA GLN A 457 -17.54 4.58 -25.16
C GLN A 457 -16.52 5.31 -24.27
N ALA A 458 -15.66 4.59 -23.56
CA ALA A 458 -14.63 5.15 -22.69
C ALA A 458 -13.64 6.00 -23.49
N ARG A 459 -13.17 5.54 -24.67
CA ARG A 459 -12.31 6.33 -25.56
C ARG A 459 -12.94 7.65 -25.99
N THR A 460 -14.24 7.68 -26.24
CA THR A 460 -14.96 8.93 -26.58
C THR A 460 -15.26 9.79 -25.35
N CYS A 461 -15.23 9.21 -24.16
CA CYS A 461 -15.50 9.90 -22.90
C CYS A 461 -14.26 10.65 -22.41
N TYR A 462 -13.10 9.99 -22.44
CA TYR A 462 -11.84 10.56 -21.98
C TYR A 462 -11.35 11.69 -22.87
N SER A 463 -10.68 12.66 -22.24
CA SER A 463 -9.95 13.75 -22.92
C SER A 463 -8.43 13.62 -22.73
N SER A 464 -7.98 12.89 -21.71
CA SER A 464 -6.58 12.61 -21.45
C SER A 464 -6.02 11.67 -22.51
N ARG A 465 -4.85 12.02 -23.07
CA ARG A 465 -4.17 11.19 -24.06
C ARG A 465 -3.86 9.81 -23.49
N ASP A 466 -3.30 9.73 -22.29
CA ASP A 466 -2.84 8.47 -21.70
C ASP A 466 -4.00 7.53 -21.36
N ASP A 467 -5.13 8.05 -20.87
CA ASP A 467 -6.33 7.24 -20.65
C ASP A 467 -6.88 6.68 -21.98
N ILE A 468 -6.90 7.49 -23.04
CA ILE A 468 -7.33 7.02 -24.36
C ILE A 468 -6.39 5.90 -24.85
N LEU A 469 -5.08 6.09 -24.74
CA LEU A 469 -4.09 5.09 -25.18
C LEU A 469 -4.20 3.79 -24.37
N ARG A 470 -4.44 3.88 -23.06
CA ARG A 470 -4.68 2.71 -22.22
C ARG A 470 -5.93 1.95 -22.66
N VAL A 471 -7.05 2.65 -22.86
CA VAL A 471 -8.30 2.02 -23.34
C VAL A 471 -8.13 1.44 -24.75
N VAL A 472 -7.30 2.04 -25.62
CA VAL A 472 -6.97 1.47 -26.94
C VAL A 472 -6.28 0.12 -26.81
N LEU A 473 -5.35 -0.04 -25.86
CA LEU A 473 -4.67 -1.32 -25.60
C LEU A 473 -5.68 -2.39 -25.14
N GLU A 474 -6.56 -2.04 -24.18
CA GLU A 474 -7.61 -2.95 -23.69
C GLU A 474 -8.61 -3.35 -24.78
N GLU A 475 -9.03 -2.39 -25.61
CA GLU A 475 -9.94 -2.66 -26.73
C GLU A 475 -9.29 -3.54 -27.80
N ALA A 476 -8.02 -3.31 -28.11
CA ALA A 476 -7.28 -4.09 -29.08
C ALA A 476 -7.10 -5.56 -28.63
N ASP A 477 -6.80 -5.78 -27.35
CA ASP A 477 -6.76 -7.13 -26.76
C ASP A 477 -8.14 -7.80 -26.80
N ALA A 478 -9.20 -7.09 -26.44
CA ALA A 478 -10.57 -7.62 -26.55
C ALA A 478 -10.93 -7.98 -28.01
N TRP A 479 -10.52 -7.20 -29.00
CA TRP A 479 -10.70 -7.54 -30.42
C TRP A 479 -9.90 -8.79 -30.84
N LYS A 480 -8.68 -8.97 -30.31
CA LYS A 480 -7.87 -10.18 -30.50
C LYS A 480 -8.61 -11.40 -30.00
N LYS A 481 -9.04 -11.38 -28.73
CA LYS A 481 -9.75 -12.47 -28.06
C LYS A 481 -11.09 -12.81 -28.73
N ARG A 482 -11.69 -11.87 -29.46
CA ARG A 482 -12.88 -12.09 -30.31
C ARG A 482 -12.59 -12.71 -31.68
N ASN A 483 -11.35 -13.09 -31.98
CA ASN A 483 -10.92 -13.52 -33.31
C ASN A 483 -11.18 -12.47 -34.40
N LYS A 484 -11.06 -11.17 -34.05
CA LYS A 484 -11.19 -10.04 -35.00
C LYS A 484 -9.97 -9.10 -34.95
N PRO A 485 -8.73 -9.61 -35.08
CA PRO A 485 -7.51 -8.82 -34.87
C PRO A 485 -7.38 -7.62 -35.81
N LYS A 486 -7.94 -7.69 -37.02
CA LYS A 486 -7.95 -6.57 -37.98
C LYS A 486 -8.56 -5.29 -37.37
N ARG A 487 -9.61 -5.41 -36.56
CA ARG A 487 -10.23 -4.25 -35.88
C ARG A 487 -9.29 -3.60 -34.88
N GLY A 488 -8.53 -4.41 -34.13
CA GLY A 488 -7.50 -3.92 -33.21
C GLY A 488 -6.36 -3.22 -33.96
N VAL A 489 -5.89 -3.79 -35.08
CA VAL A 489 -4.85 -3.19 -35.94
C VAL A 489 -5.31 -1.83 -36.48
N ASP A 490 -6.52 -1.75 -37.04
CA ASP A 490 -7.07 -0.51 -37.59
C ASP A 490 -7.20 0.58 -36.50
N LEU A 491 -7.66 0.18 -35.30
CA LEU A 491 -7.75 1.06 -34.13
C LEU A 491 -6.37 1.60 -33.72
N ILE A 492 -5.37 0.73 -33.54
CA ILE A 492 -4.02 1.13 -33.14
C ILE A 492 -3.40 2.06 -34.18
N ARG A 493 -3.48 1.73 -35.47
CA ARG A 493 -2.94 2.59 -36.54
C ARG A 493 -3.60 3.96 -36.57
N SER A 494 -4.92 4.00 -36.40
CA SER A 494 -5.64 5.28 -36.35
C SER A 494 -5.17 6.16 -35.18
N THR A 495 -4.87 5.52 -34.05
CA THR A 495 -4.37 6.18 -32.84
C THR A 495 -2.93 6.66 -33.01
N LEU A 496 -2.03 5.82 -33.55
CA LEU A 496 -0.63 6.15 -33.80
C LEU A 496 -0.43 7.27 -34.82
N ARG A 497 -1.40 7.54 -35.70
CA ARG A 497 -1.36 8.72 -36.60
C ARG A 497 -1.48 10.04 -35.85
N ILE A 498 -2.12 10.03 -34.68
CA ILE A 498 -2.42 11.22 -33.89
C ILE A 498 -1.49 11.32 -32.67
N ALA A 499 -1.15 10.17 -32.07
CA ALA A 499 -0.36 10.05 -30.83
C ALA A 499 0.91 9.22 -31.03
N GLY A 500 1.55 9.33 -32.20
CA GLY A 500 2.74 8.54 -32.55
C GLY A 500 4.00 8.91 -31.77
N ASP A 501 3.96 10.05 -31.08
CA ASP A 501 4.99 10.63 -30.19
C ASP A 501 4.79 10.24 -28.71
N ALA A 502 3.65 9.64 -28.35
CA ALA A 502 3.35 9.32 -26.96
C ALA A 502 4.28 8.22 -26.41
N PRO A 503 4.58 8.22 -25.08
CA PRO A 503 5.39 7.18 -24.46
C PRO A 503 4.88 5.75 -24.70
N ALA A 504 3.56 5.58 -24.87
CA ALA A 504 2.94 4.28 -25.18
C ALA A 504 3.06 3.84 -26.64
N ALA A 505 3.53 4.69 -27.55
CA ALA A 505 3.59 4.40 -28.98
C ALA A 505 4.44 3.15 -29.32
N PRO A 506 5.61 2.89 -28.69
CA PRO A 506 6.35 1.64 -28.89
C PRO A 506 5.54 0.40 -28.50
N LEU A 507 4.82 0.43 -27.37
CA LEU A 507 3.96 -0.67 -26.93
C LEU A 507 2.81 -0.91 -27.92
N LEU A 508 2.15 0.16 -28.37
CA LEU A 508 1.09 0.07 -29.38
C LEU A 508 1.59 -0.57 -30.68
N ARG A 509 2.80 -0.22 -31.15
CA ARG A 509 3.42 -0.85 -32.32
C ARG A 509 3.72 -2.34 -32.08
N SER A 510 4.18 -2.72 -30.89
CA SER A 510 4.38 -4.12 -30.51
C SER A 510 3.07 -4.90 -30.57
N VAL A 511 2.01 -4.36 -29.96
CA VAL A 511 0.67 -4.98 -29.98
C VAL A 511 0.13 -5.07 -31.42
N GLU A 512 0.36 -4.07 -32.28
CA GLU A 512 -0.01 -4.14 -33.70
C GLU A 512 0.68 -5.32 -34.40
N GLN A 513 1.98 -5.53 -34.16
CA GLN A 513 2.75 -6.63 -34.76
C GLN A 513 2.21 -8.00 -34.30
N ASP A 514 1.94 -8.14 -33.00
CA ASP A 514 1.37 -9.34 -32.42
C ASP A 514 -0.01 -9.67 -32.99
N LEU A 515 -0.88 -8.65 -33.16
CA LEU A 515 -2.20 -8.81 -33.77
C LEU A 515 -2.12 -9.26 -35.23
N ARG A 516 -1.06 -8.92 -35.95
CA ARG A 516 -0.83 -9.33 -37.34
C ARG A 516 -0.23 -10.73 -37.45
N GLY A 517 0.12 -11.37 -36.33
CA GLY A 517 0.81 -12.66 -36.31
C GLY A 517 2.29 -12.56 -36.70
N VAL A 518 2.87 -11.36 -36.67
CA VAL A 518 4.30 -11.13 -36.92
C VAL A 518 4.98 -11.05 -35.55
N SER A 519 5.29 -12.21 -34.95
CA SER A 519 6.08 -12.23 -33.71
C SER A 519 7.49 -11.74 -34.00
N ALA A 520 7.96 -10.73 -33.27
CA ALA A 520 9.35 -10.32 -33.32
C ALA A 520 10.22 -11.48 -32.82
N THR A 521 11.12 -11.97 -33.68
CA THR A 521 12.15 -12.93 -33.27
C THR A 521 12.94 -12.30 -32.11
N PRO A 522 13.04 -12.92 -30.93
CA PRO A 522 13.81 -12.34 -29.84
C PRO A 522 15.26 -12.26 -30.29
N THR A 523 15.78 -11.03 -30.37
CA THR A 523 17.22 -10.82 -30.55
C THR A 523 17.87 -11.26 -29.24
N PRO A 524 18.78 -12.24 -29.23
CA PRO A 524 19.41 -12.68 -27.99
C PRO A 524 20.24 -11.53 -27.44
N ARG A 525 19.82 -10.94 -26.32
CA ARG A 525 20.72 -10.11 -25.51
C ARG A 525 21.61 -11.04 -24.71
N ALA A 526 22.91 -10.86 -24.87
CA ALA A 526 23.93 -11.64 -24.19
C ALA A 526 23.90 -11.38 -22.68
N ARG A 527 23.90 -12.49 -21.93
CA ARG A 527 24.20 -12.73 -20.50
C ARG A 527 23.83 -11.67 -19.48
#